data_AF-A0A936DW59-F1
#
_entry.id   AF-A0A936DW59-F1
#
_cell.length_a   1.000
_cell.length_b   1.000
_cell.length_c   1.000
_cell.angle_alpha   90.00
_cell.angle_beta   90.00
_cell.angle_gamma   90.00
#
_symmetry.space_group_name_H-M   'P 1'
#
loop_
_entity.id
_entity.type
_entity.pdbx_description
1 polymer ?
#
loop_
_entity_poly.entity_id
_entity_poly.type
_entity_poly.pdbx_seq_one_letter_code
_entity_poly.pdbx_strand_id
1 'polypeptide(L)'
;MNHKAVPRAWFLDQLKEYPADIENFVLKPLFSFAGAGVKVHITREDLDAVPTDERADYLLQEKVTYAPIIKTTEGYSKVEVRVMCVWPQTDPAPTPVTTLTRLSKGEMMGVDLAQEHDLGRFFVRLLQEV
;
A
#
# COMPACT_ATOMS: atom_id res chain seq x y z
N MET A 1 3.21 -14.05 9.84
CA MET A 1 3.46 -14.66 8.51
C MET A 1 4.90 -14.36 8.13
N ASN A 2 5.71 -15.36 7.79
CA ASN A 2 7.07 -15.15 7.28
C ASN A 2 7.17 -15.84 5.91
N HIS A 3 7.16 -15.06 4.84
CA HIS A 3 7.27 -15.56 3.47
C HIS A 3 8.11 -14.60 2.65
N LYS A 4 9.04 -15.11 1.84
CA LYS A 4 10.01 -14.29 1.07
C LYS A 4 9.36 -13.22 0.18
N ALA A 5 8.15 -13.48 -0.32
CA ALA A 5 7.40 -12.58 -1.21
C ALA A 5 6.47 -11.60 -0.47
N VAL A 6 6.41 -11.64 0.86
CA VAL A 6 5.55 -10.77 1.67
C VAL A 6 6.45 -9.98 2.61
N PRO A 7 6.40 -8.63 2.59
CA PRO A 7 7.21 -7.82 3.50
C PRO A 7 6.86 -8.13 4.95
N ARG A 8 7.82 -7.98 5.85
CA ARG A 8 7.57 -8.18 7.28
C ARG A 8 6.54 -7.16 7.75
N ALA A 9 5.63 -7.60 8.62
CA ALA A 9 4.62 -6.74 9.20
C ALA A 9 4.22 -7.26 10.58
N TRP A 10 3.93 -6.33 11.50
CA TRP A 10 3.45 -6.62 12.84
C TRP A 10 2.32 -5.65 13.19
N PHE A 11 1.33 -6.13 13.93
CA PHE A 11 0.45 -5.22 14.65
C PHE A 11 1.26 -4.53 15.74
N LEU A 12 0.99 -3.24 15.98
CA LEU A 12 1.82 -2.42 16.86
C LEU A 12 1.74 -2.91 18.32
N ASP A 13 0.63 -3.52 18.72
CA ASP A 13 0.43 -4.14 20.03
C ASP A 13 1.25 -5.43 20.26
N GLN A 14 1.72 -6.07 19.19
CA GLN A 14 2.53 -7.30 19.26
C GLN A 14 4.02 -7.02 19.49
N LEU A 15 4.47 -5.78 19.34
CA LEU A 15 5.86 -5.38 19.49
C LEU A 15 6.15 -5.02 20.95
N LYS A 16 7.05 -5.77 21.59
CA LYS A 16 7.61 -5.41 22.90
C LYS A 16 8.60 -4.25 22.79
N GLU A 17 9.36 -4.24 21.70
CA GLU A 17 10.34 -3.21 21.36
C GLU A 17 10.24 -2.94 19.86
N TYR A 18 10.46 -1.70 19.46
CA TYR A 18 10.49 -1.34 18.04
C TYR A 18 11.80 -1.80 17.37
N PRO A 19 11.76 -2.18 16.09
CA PRO A 19 12.98 -2.43 15.31
C PRO A 19 13.97 -1.26 15.42
N ALA A 20 15.26 -1.55 15.37
CA ALA A 20 16.29 -0.49 15.41
C ALA A 20 16.27 0.36 14.13
N ASP A 21 15.89 -0.25 13.01
CA ASP A 21 15.87 0.27 11.65
C ASP A 21 14.47 0.78 11.23
N ILE A 22 13.84 1.60 12.07
CA ILE A 22 12.46 2.08 11.86
C ILE A 22 12.27 2.81 10.52
N GLU A 23 13.33 3.38 9.96
CA GLU A 23 13.33 4.07 8.68
C GLU A 23 12.96 3.16 7.50
N ASN A 24 13.10 1.84 7.67
CA ASN A 24 12.70 0.84 6.70
C ASN A 24 11.22 0.45 6.82
N PHE A 25 10.46 1.07 7.72
CA PHE A 25 9.07 0.73 7.99
C PHE A 25 8.11 1.89 7.70
N VAL A 26 6.84 1.53 7.48
CA VAL A 26 5.71 2.45 7.37
C VAL A 26 4.68 2.09 8.43
N LEU A 27 4.05 3.11 9.01
CA LEU A 27 2.95 2.94 9.96
C LEU A 27 1.61 3.10 9.24
N LYS A 28 0.76 2.09 9.35
CA LYS A 28 -0.52 2.03 8.63
C LYS A 28 -1.67 1.77 9.61
N PRO A 29 -2.64 2.68 9.75
CA PRO A 29 -3.92 2.36 10.39
C PRO A 29 -4.72 1.38 9.50
N LEU A 30 -5.21 0.29 10.09
CA LEU A 30 -6.01 -0.75 9.41
C LEU A 30 -7.33 -0.18 8.91
N PHE A 31 -7.97 0.66 9.72
CA PHE A 31 -9.23 1.30 9.42
C PHE A 31 -9.01 2.71 8.88
N SER A 32 -8.26 2.81 7.78
CA SER A 32 -8.11 4.08 7.04
C SER A 32 -8.90 4.07 5.74
N PHE A 33 -9.61 5.17 5.48
CA PHE A 33 -10.27 5.39 4.20
C PHE A 33 -9.26 5.99 3.20
N ALA A 34 -9.19 5.41 1.99
CA ALA A 34 -8.36 5.90 0.89
C ALA A 34 -6.85 6.09 1.17
N GLY A 35 -6.29 5.38 2.15
CA GLY A 35 -4.87 5.54 2.54
C GLY A 35 -4.57 6.78 3.38
N ALA A 36 -5.59 7.47 3.86
CA ALA A 36 -5.43 8.57 4.81
C ALA A 36 -4.82 8.05 6.12
N GLY A 37 -3.72 8.66 6.56
CA GLY A 37 -3.05 8.30 7.82
C GLY A 37 -1.92 7.27 7.70
N VAL A 38 -1.58 6.82 6.48
CA VAL A 38 -0.34 6.07 6.26
C VAL A 38 0.86 7.00 6.40
N LYS A 39 1.73 6.74 7.36
CA LYS A 39 3.00 7.46 7.53
C LYS A 39 4.14 6.67 6.90
N VAL A 40 4.73 7.21 5.83
CA VAL A 40 5.84 6.57 5.08
C VAL A 40 7.18 6.79 5.78
N HIS A 41 7.40 7.99 6.32
CA HIS A 41 8.56 8.30 7.13
C HIS A 41 8.07 8.43 8.56
N ILE A 42 8.52 7.52 9.42
CA ILE A 42 8.09 7.45 10.80
C ILE A 42 9.29 7.67 11.72
N THR A 43 9.02 8.24 12.89
CA THR A 43 9.96 8.28 14.01
C THR A 43 9.47 7.40 15.16
N ARG A 44 10.25 7.28 16.24
CA ARG A 44 9.78 6.56 17.45
C ARG A 44 8.61 7.28 18.09
N GLU A 45 8.65 8.61 18.08
CA GLU A 45 7.60 9.47 18.60
C GLU A 45 6.26 9.23 17.87
N ASP A 46 6.29 8.95 16.56
CA ASP A 46 5.08 8.60 15.82
C ASP A 46 4.43 7.30 16.30
N LEU A 47 5.24 6.33 16.72
CA LEU A 47 4.77 5.04 17.25
C LEU A 47 4.26 5.20 18.69
N ASP A 48 4.98 5.99 19.49
CA ASP A 48 4.62 6.26 20.88
C ASP A 48 3.37 7.12 21.02
N ALA A 49 3.10 7.98 20.01
CA ALA A 49 1.88 8.76 19.94
C ALA A 49 0.61 7.92 19.71
N VAL A 50 0.72 6.65 19.28
CA VAL A 50 -0.44 5.76 19.12
C VAL A 50 -0.94 5.28 20.49
N PRO A 51 -2.20 5.57 20.86
CA PRO A 51 -2.79 5.13 22.12
C PRO A 51 -2.71 3.61 22.29
N THR A 52 -2.38 3.14 23.50
CA THR A 52 -2.11 1.72 23.77
C THR A 52 -3.29 0.81 23.40
N ASP A 53 -4.52 1.28 23.62
CA ASP A 53 -5.78 0.60 23.30
C ASP A 53 -6.09 0.55 21.80
N GLU A 54 -5.50 1.45 21.00
CA GLU A 54 -5.66 1.49 19.54
C GLU A 54 -4.53 0.76 18.80
N ARG A 55 -3.45 0.33 19.47
CA ARG A 55 -2.27 -0.26 18.81
C ARG A 55 -2.56 -1.53 18.00
N ALA A 56 -3.61 -2.28 18.36
CA ALA A 56 -4.05 -3.44 17.58
C ALA A 56 -4.58 -3.05 16.18
N ASP A 57 -5.00 -1.80 16.00
CA ASP A 57 -5.53 -1.25 14.75
C ASP A 57 -4.46 -0.60 13.88
N TYR A 58 -3.18 -0.73 14.26
CA TYR A 58 -2.04 -0.22 13.51
C TYR A 58 -1.10 -1.34 13.11
N LEU A 59 -0.62 -1.27 11.87
CA LEU A 59 0.36 -2.18 11.29
C LEU A 59 1.67 -1.44 11.05
N LEU A 60 2.75 -1.93 11.64
CA LEU A 60 4.13 -1.56 11.27
C LEU A 60 4.58 -2.51 10.17
N GLN A 61 4.79 -1.98 8.96
CA GLN A 61 5.10 -2.80 7.78
C GLN A 61 6.41 -2.36 7.13
N GLU A 62 7.25 -3.31 6.75
CA GLU A 62 8.47 -3.05 5.99
C GLU A 62 8.14 -2.40 4.64
N LYS A 63 8.96 -1.43 4.25
CA LYS A 63 8.89 -0.72 2.98
C LYS A 63 9.20 -1.68 1.84
N VAL A 64 8.44 -1.56 0.76
CA VAL A 64 8.66 -2.33 -0.46
C VAL A 64 9.25 -1.39 -1.51
N THR A 65 10.42 -1.77 -2.02
CA THR A 65 11.04 -1.07 -3.16
C THR A 65 10.45 -1.61 -4.46
N TYR A 66 9.67 -0.77 -5.14
CA TYR A 66 9.09 -1.12 -6.44
C TYR A 66 10.14 -0.98 -7.55
N ALA A 67 10.28 -2.00 -8.39
CA ALA A 67 11.17 -1.96 -9.54
C ALA A 67 10.59 -1.09 -10.67
N PRO A 68 11.36 -0.12 -11.24
CA PRO A 68 10.90 0.76 -12.31
C PRO A 68 11.06 0.09 -13.67
N ILE A 69 10.18 -0.86 -13.99
CA ILE A 69 10.35 -1.75 -15.16
C ILE A 69 9.52 -1.35 -16.39
N ILE A 70 8.48 -0.52 -16.23
CA ILE A 70 7.60 -0.16 -17.34
C ILE A 70 8.17 1.05 -18.07
N LYS A 71 8.64 0.85 -19.30
CA LYS A 71 9.13 1.95 -20.15
C LYS A 71 7.96 2.83 -20.61
N THR A 72 8.05 4.12 -20.33
CA THR A 72 7.10 5.15 -20.81
C THR A 72 7.84 6.19 -21.66
N THR A 73 7.11 7.10 -22.31
CA THR A 73 7.67 8.19 -23.10
C THR A 73 8.53 9.16 -22.28
N GLU A 74 8.31 9.22 -20.96
CA GLU A 74 8.94 10.16 -20.04
C GLU A 74 9.85 9.45 -19.02
N GLY A 75 10.33 8.24 -19.34
CA GLY A 75 11.17 7.43 -18.45
C GLY A 75 10.48 6.17 -17.93
N TYR A 76 11.05 5.53 -16.92
CA TYR A 76 10.49 4.28 -16.38
C TYR A 76 9.46 4.54 -15.28
N SER A 77 8.41 3.73 -15.26
CA SER A 77 7.35 3.74 -14.25
C SER A 77 7.36 2.44 -13.44
N LYS A 78 6.97 2.55 -12.18
CA LYS A 78 6.71 1.42 -11.28
C LYS A 78 5.32 0.86 -11.57
N VAL A 79 5.14 -0.44 -11.35
CA VAL A 79 3.84 -1.11 -11.52
C VAL A 79 3.43 -1.84 -10.24
N GLU A 80 2.17 -1.67 -9.87
CA GLU A 80 1.47 -2.50 -8.90
C GLU A 80 0.45 -3.38 -9.63
N VAL A 81 0.45 -4.67 -9.32
CA VAL A 81 -0.49 -5.65 -9.87
C VAL A 81 -1.44 -6.07 -8.77
N ARG A 82 -2.73 -5.77 -8.95
CA ARG A 82 -3.80 -6.22 -8.05
C ARG A 82 -4.52 -7.37 -8.70
N VAL A 83 -4.67 -8.47 -7.98
CA VAL A 83 -5.48 -9.61 -8.41
C VAL A 83 -6.74 -9.62 -7.57
N MET A 84 -7.89 -9.53 -8.23
CA MET A 84 -9.18 -9.76 -7.58
C MET A 84 -9.42 -11.26 -7.58
N CYS A 85 -9.77 -11.79 -6.41
CA CYS A 85 -10.17 -13.18 -6.25
C CYS A 85 -11.60 -13.26 -5.72
N VAL A 86 -12.34 -14.28 -6.14
CA VAL A 86 -13.61 -14.69 -5.53
C VAL A 86 -13.38 -15.92 -4.68
N TRP A 87 -13.98 -15.99 -3.50
CA TRP A 87 -13.85 -17.15 -2.61
C TRP A 87 -15.20 -17.54 -2.01
N PRO A 88 -16.02 -18.31 -2.73
CA PRO A 88 -17.22 -18.92 -2.18
C PRO A 88 -16.86 -19.85 -1.02
N GLN A 89 -17.73 -19.94 0.00
CA GLN A 89 -17.51 -20.82 1.17
C GLN A 89 -17.42 -22.31 0.80
N THR A 90 -17.99 -22.70 -0.33
CA THR A 90 -17.95 -24.07 -0.86
C THR A 90 -16.59 -24.46 -1.40
N ASP A 91 -15.72 -23.48 -1.68
CA ASP A 91 -14.49 -23.69 -2.43
C ASP A 91 -13.28 -23.76 -1.49
N PRO A 92 -12.35 -24.71 -1.69
CA PRO A 92 -11.21 -24.89 -0.81
C PRO A 92 -10.16 -23.76 -0.91
N ALA A 93 -10.23 -22.93 -1.96
CA ALA A 93 -9.28 -21.85 -2.21
C ALA A 93 -9.91 -20.71 -3.02
N PRO A 94 -9.40 -19.47 -2.90
CA PRO A 94 -9.85 -18.35 -3.72
C PRO A 94 -9.49 -18.54 -5.21
N THR A 95 -10.41 -18.19 -6.10
CA THR A 95 -10.20 -18.20 -7.56
C THR A 95 -9.89 -16.79 -8.07
N PRO A 96 -8.75 -16.55 -8.75
CA PRO A 96 -8.45 -15.26 -9.36
C PRO A 96 -9.37 -15.03 -10.57
N VAL A 97 -9.98 -13.85 -10.65
CA VAL A 97 -10.97 -13.51 -11.68
C VAL A 97 -10.54 -12.37 -12.59
N THR A 98 -9.78 -11.41 -12.08
CA THR A 98 -9.25 -10.32 -12.89
C THR A 98 -7.99 -9.73 -12.28
N THR A 99 -7.23 -9.06 -13.13
CA THR A 99 -6.01 -8.36 -12.75
C THR A 99 -6.13 -6.89 -13.14
N LEU A 100 -5.84 -6.01 -12.20
CA LEU A 100 -5.77 -4.57 -12.39
C LEU A 100 -4.33 -4.10 -12.19
N THR A 101 -3.77 -3.44 -13.19
CA THR A 101 -2.44 -2.82 -13.10
C THR A 101 -2.57 -1.33 -12.79
N ARG A 102 -1.73 -0.84 -11.88
CA ARG A 102 -1.61 0.58 -11.57
C ARG A 102 -0.18 1.03 -11.82
N LEU A 103 -0.02 2.08 -12.59
CA LEU A 103 1.28 2.70 -12.88
C LEU A 103 1.47 3.92 -11.98
N SER A 104 2.69 4.13 -11.49
CA SER A 104 3.05 5.35 -10.76
C SER A 104 4.49 5.74 -11.03
N LYS A 105 4.75 7.04 -10.88
CA LYS A 105 6.11 7.61 -10.79
C LYS A 105 6.47 8.08 -9.38
N GLY A 106 5.47 8.25 -8.51
CA GLY A 106 5.66 8.73 -7.14
C GLY A 106 6.30 7.69 -6.21
N GLU A 107 6.57 8.11 -4.97
CA GLU A 107 7.03 7.22 -3.91
C GLU A 107 5.89 6.33 -3.39
N MET A 108 4.68 6.88 -3.30
CA MET A 108 3.47 6.12 -2.91
C MET A 108 2.59 5.73 -4.09
N MET A 109 2.12 4.48 -4.07
CA MET A 109 1.09 4.01 -5.00
C MET A 109 -0.29 4.52 -4.54
N GLY A 110 -0.75 5.61 -5.15
CA GLY A 110 -2.15 6.05 -5.04
C GLY A 110 -2.48 7.04 -3.93
N VAL A 111 -1.50 7.72 -3.34
CA VAL A 111 -1.73 8.76 -2.31
C VAL A 111 -1.16 10.13 -2.70
N ASP A 112 -0.40 10.23 -3.81
CA ASP A 112 0.27 11.48 -4.22
C ASP A 112 -0.26 12.02 -5.56
N LEU A 113 -1.56 12.34 -5.59
CA LEU A 113 -2.19 13.15 -6.63
C LEU A 113 -3.07 14.21 -5.95
N ALA A 114 -2.46 15.05 -5.13
CA ALA A 114 -3.13 16.20 -4.55
C ALA A 114 -2.21 17.43 -4.47
N GLN A 115 -1.44 17.71 -5.53
CA GLN A 115 -1.14 19.09 -5.91
C GLN A 115 -0.51 19.11 -7.31
N GLU A 116 -1.24 19.73 -8.23
CA GLU A 116 -0.78 20.19 -9.54
C GLU A 116 -0.36 19.10 -10.52
N HIS A 117 -1.28 18.68 -11.38
CA HIS A 117 -1.18 18.92 -12.82
C HIS A 117 -2.36 18.27 -13.56
N ASP A 118 -2.89 19.03 -14.50
CA ASP A 118 -4.07 18.84 -15.35
C ASP A 118 -4.07 17.54 -16.19
N LEU A 119 -4.26 16.38 -15.55
CA LEU A 119 -4.41 15.07 -16.22
C LEU A 119 -5.79 14.42 -16.01
N GLY A 120 -6.67 15.08 -15.25
CA GLY A 120 -8.01 14.57 -14.90
C GLY A 120 -9.03 14.51 -16.05
N ARG A 121 -8.69 14.99 -17.26
CA ARG A 121 -9.63 15.06 -18.39
C ARG A 121 -9.57 13.90 -19.38
N PHE A 122 -8.56 13.03 -19.35
CA PHE A 122 -8.42 11.98 -20.37
C PHE A 122 -8.98 10.60 -19.97
N PHE A 123 -9.13 10.31 -18.68
CA PHE A 123 -9.44 8.94 -18.24
C PHE A 123 -10.94 8.64 -18.05
N VAL A 124 -11.80 9.66 -17.97
CA VAL A 124 -13.25 9.48 -17.72
C VAL A 124 -14.03 9.14 -19.00
N ARG A 125 -13.46 9.32 -20.20
CA ARG A 125 -14.22 9.15 -21.46
C ARG A 125 -14.21 7.74 -22.07
N LEU A 126 -13.45 6.78 -21.53
CA LEU A 126 -13.32 5.46 -22.16
C LEU A 126 -14.22 4.34 -21.59
N LEU A 127 -15.03 4.63 -20.57
CA LEU A 127 -15.88 3.62 -19.90
C LEU A 127 -17.39 3.91 -19.99
N GLN A 128 -17.83 4.78 -20.91
CA GLN A 128 -19.26 5.04 -21.17
C GLN A 128 -19.73 4.62 -22.57
N GLU A 129 -18.93 3.87 -23.33
CA GLU A 129 -19.35 3.32 -24.63
C GLU A 129 -19.11 1.81 -24.73
N VAL A 130 -19.69 1.06 -23.78
CA VAL A 130 -20.14 -0.33 -23.99
C VAL A 130 -21.50 -0.51 -23.32
#